data_AF-A0A929DZB6-F1
#
_entry.id   AF-A0A929DZB6-F1
#
_cell.length_a   1.000
_cell.length_b   1.000
_cell.length_c   1.000
_cell.angle_alpha   90.00
_cell.angle_beta   90.00
_cell.angle_gamma   90.00
#
_symmetry.space_group_name_H-M   'P 1'
#
loop_
_entity.id
_entity.type
_entity.pdbx_description
1 polymer ?
#
loop_
_entity_poly.entity_id
_entity_poly.type
_entity_poly.pdbx_seq_one_letter_code
_entity_poly.pdbx_strand_id
1 'polypeptide(L)'
;MISSRLIITLCSLVLVCAYGFAQEVLRPQNLVPQNAVGIEKGDLNLTIVNNMPFGSDHRAGYNGISNLLHPAQDSTSFVPFYAGFNLEHIFGGDSLIQLFEPRRHPMVLFQSGENEVLLYQAPTPLSGLESLTSFKLVAPHYIDITFRCVVNDIDFFKHGYAGLFWASYIDSPSDKNIYFHGCEKRASSQKWIEAFSREHGVESTHVGMNDSIELYFAPNFNA
;
A
#
# COMPACT_ATOMS: atom_id res chain seq x y z
N MET A 1 -37.61 27.07 -57.63
CA MET A 1 -37.16 27.21 -56.23
C MET A 1 -37.25 25.85 -55.54
N ILE A 2 -36.30 24.94 -55.78
CA ILE A 2 -36.03 23.79 -54.91
C ILE A 2 -34.50 23.59 -54.98
N SER A 3 -33.87 23.79 -53.84
CA SER A 3 -32.43 23.81 -53.62
C SER A 3 -31.91 22.37 -53.60
N SER A 4 -31.05 22.01 -54.55
CA SER A 4 -30.26 20.78 -54.48
C SER A 4 -29.12 20.99 -53.48
N ARG A 5 -29.33 20.57 -52.23
CA ARG A 5 -28.28 20.51 -51.22
C ARG A 5 -27.45 19.24 -51.42
N LEU A 6 -26.19 19.46 -51.76
CA LEU A 6 -25.09 18.50 -51.68
C LEU A 6 -25.03 17.91 -50.26
N ILE A 7 -25.27 16.61 -50.12
CA ILE A 7 -24.95 15.86 -48.89
C ILE A 7 -23.52 15.35 -49.07
N ILE A 8 -22.56 16.02 -48.42
CA ILE A 8 -21.22 15.48 -48.20
C ILE A 8 -21.32 14.60 -46.97
N THR A 9 -21.31 13.27 -47.16
CA THR A 9 -21.07 12.33 -46.07
C THR A 9 -19.58 12.36 -45.74
N LEU A 10 -19.20 13.10 -44.70
CA LEU A 10 -17.87 13.00 -44.13
C LEU A 10 -17.83 11.77 -43.23
N CYS A 11 -17.37 10.64 -43.75
CA CYS A 11 -16.92 9.52 -42.92
C CYS A 11 -15.62 9.93 -42.23
N SER A 12 -15.72 10.46 -41.02
CA SER A 12 -14.57 10.54 -40.12
C SER A 12 -14.32 9.14 -39.55
N LEU A 13 -13.50 8.36 -40.24
CA LEU A 13 -12.84 7.22 -39.62
C LEU A 13 -11.83 7.80 -38.63
N VAL A 14 -12.18 7.90 -37.35
CA VAL A 14 -11.18 8.14 -36.32
C VAL A 14 -10.44 6.82 -36.14
N LEU A 15 -9.36 6.66 -36.91
CA LEU A 15 -8.27 5.78 -36.54
C LEU A 15 -7.68 6.35 -35.25
N VAL A 16 -8.21 5.88 -34.11
CA VAL A 16 -7.42 5.91 -32.89
C VAL A 16 -6.32 4.89 -33.14
N CYS A 17 -5.17 5.36 -33.63
CA CYS A 17 -3.93 4.64 -33.43
C CYS A 17 -3.94 4.27 -31.95
N ALA A 18 -3.85 2.98 -31.64
CA ALA A 18 -3.50 2.53 -30.31
C ALA A 18 -2.17 3.22 -30.00
N TYR A 19 -2.23 4.39 -29.36
CA TYR A 19 -1.15 4.84 -28.53
C TYR A 19 -0.95 3.66 -27.60
N GLY A 20 0.13 2.92 -27.81
CA GLY A 20 0.57 1.95 -26.82
C GLY A 20 0.52 2.71 -25.50
N PHE A 21 -0.31 2.26 -24.58
CA PHE A 21 -0.13 2.65 -23.19
C PHE A 21 1.33 2.32 -22.94
N ALA A 22 2.17 3.35 -22.77
CA ALA A 22 3.53 3.12 -22.33
C ALA A 22 3.37 2.28 -21.08
N GLN A 23 3.78 1.01 -21.15
CA GLN A 23 3.71 0.12 -20.01
C GLN A 23 4.43 0.87 -18.89
N GLU A 24 3.69 1.22 -17.84
CA GLU A 24 4.25 1.99 -16.75
C GLU A 24 5.32 1.11 -16.11
N VAL A 25 6.59 1.42 -16.37
CA VAL A 25 7.70 0.67 -15.79
C VAL A 25 7.81 1.14 -14.35
N LEU A 26 7.23 0.37 -13.43
CA LEU A 26 7.30 0.68 -12.00
C LEU A 26 8.71 0.50 -11.46
N ARG A 27 9.47 -0.46 -12.00
CA ARG A 27 10.83 -0.71 -11.53
C ARG A 27 11.76 0.49 -11.78
N PRO A 28 12.35 1.09 -10.72
CA PRO A 28 13.34 2.15 -10.89
C PRO A 28 14.54 1.68 -11.72
N GLN A 29 15.00 2.54 -12.62
CA GLN A 29 16.16 2.30 -13.49
C GLN A 29 17.36 3.09 -12.97
N ASN A 30 18.57 2.56 -13.18
CA ASN A 30 19.83 3.22 -12.83
C ASN A 30 20.03 3.54 -11.33
N LEU A 31 19.30 2.88 -10.43
CA LEU A 31 19.52 2.94 -8.99
C LEU A 31 20.13 1.64 -8.49
N VAL A 32 20.93 1.74 -7.42
CA VAL A 32 21.60 0.59 -6.80
C VAL A 32 20.64 -0.08 -5.80
N PRO A 33 20.40 -1.40 -5.93
CA PRO A 33 19.65 -2.16 -4.94
C PRO A 33 20.27 -2.11 -3.54
N GLN A 34 19.44 -1.98 -2.52
CA GLN A 34 19.81 -2.02 -1.11
C GLN A 34 18.92 -3.00 -0.34
N ASN A 35 19.38 -3.40 0.85
CA ASN A 35 18.58 -4.21 1.78
C ASN A 35 17.87 -3.35 2.84
N ALA A 36 18.55 -2.30 3.28
CA ALA A 36 18.04 -1.34 4.24
C ALA A 36 18.60 0.05 3.91
N VAL A 37 17.80 1.09 4.12
CA VAL A 37 18.18 2.49 3.96
C VAL A 37 17.73 3.26 5.20
N GLY A 38 18.67 3.93 5.85
CA GLY A 38 18.39 4.90 6.90
C GLY A 38 18.26 6.31 6.31
N ILE A 39 17.23 7.05 6.71
CA ILE A 39 17.05 8.48 6.36
C ILE A 39 16.64 9.28 7.59
N GLU A 40 17.10 10.54 7.65
CA GLU A 40 16.81 11.46 8.75
C GLU A 40 16.45 12.83 8.19
N LYS A 41 15.36 13.42 8.69
CA LYS A 41 14.92 14.76 8.30
C LYS A 41 13.97 15.33 9.35
N GLY A 42 14.24 16.56 9.78
CA GLY A 42 13.46 17.18 10.85
C GLY A 42 13.67 16.41 12.16
N ASP A 43 12.59 16.01 12.81
CA ASP A 43 12.63 15.29 14.08
C ASP A 43 12.29 13.81 13.91
N LEU A 44 12.55 13.24 12.73
CA LEU A 44 12.32 11.82 12.45
C LEU A 44 13.58 11.17 11.88
N ASN A 45 13.86 9.96 12.37
CA ASN A 45 14.83 9.03 11.81
C ASN A 45 14.12 7.71 11.46
N LEU A 46 14.23 7.30 10.20
CA LEU A 46 13.61 6.09 9.66
C LEU A 46 14.66 5.07 9.21
N THR A 47 14.33 3.79 9.37
CA THR A 47 14.97 2.71 8.62
C THR A 47 13.93 2.00 7.78
N ILE A 48 14.09 2.05 6.46
CA ILE A 48 13.26 1.33 5.49
C ILE A 48 14.01 0.07 5.06
N VAL A 49 13.32 -1.06 4.98
CA VAL A 49 13.90 -2.37 4.65
C VAL A 49 13.13 -3.04 3.50
N ASN A 50 13.85 -3.85 2.73
CA ASN A 50 13.21 -4.88 1.91
C ASN A 50 12.76 -6.06 2.79
N ASN A 51 12.26 -7.13 2.17
CA ASN A 51 11.80 -8.32 2.90
C ASN A 51 12.90 -9.33 3.28
N MET A 52 14.17 -8.95 3.18
CA MET A 52 15.28 -9.75 3.72
C MET A 52 15.47 -9.45 5.21
N PRO A 53 16.06 -10.38 6.00
CA PRO A 53 16.42 -10.06 7.38
C PRO A 53 17.46 -8.94 7.43
N PHE A 54 17.43 -8.13 8.47
CA PHE A 54 18.32 -6.98 8.67
C PHE A 54 18.76 -6.87 10.13
N GLY A 55 20.04 -6.57 10.37
CA GLY A 55 20.59 -6.51 11.73
C GLY A 55 20.48 -7.83 12.49
N SER A 56 20.43 -7.75 13.83
CA SER A 56 20.26 -8.90 14.72
C SER A 56 18.82 -9.38 14.86
N ASP A 57 17.86 -8.47 14.74
CA ASP A 57 16.49 -8.70 15.22
C ASP A 57 15.45 -8.75 14.10
N HIS A 58 15.58 -7.91 13.06
CA HIS A 58 14.53 -7.77 12.05
C HIS A 58 14.40 -9.03 11.19
N ARG A 59 13.21 -9.66 11.24
CA ARG A 59 12.98 -10.97 10.64
C ARG A 59 12.73 -10.88 9.13
N ALA A 60 13.12 -11.95 8.44
CA ALA A 60 12.78 -12.13 7.03
C ALA A 60 11.25 -12.07 6.79
N GLY A 61 10.87 -11.50 5.66
CA GLY A 61 9.50 -11.36 5.21
C GLY A 61 8.82 -10.04 5.58
N TYR A 62 9.27 -9.32 6.61
CA TYR A 62 8.74 -7.99 6.92
C TYR A 62 9.39 -6.94 6.02
N ASN A 63 8.62 -5.97 5.53
CA ASN A 63 9.08 -4.96 4.59
C ASN A 63 8.60 -3.55 4.98
N GLY A 64 9.13 -2.52 4.31
CA GLY A 64 8.70 -1.14 4.51
C GLY A 64 9.42 -0.49 5.69
N ILE A 65 8.69 0.24 6.55
CA ILE A 65 9.32 1.00 7.64
C ILE A 65 9.57 0.07 8.83
N SER A 66 10.83 -0.29 9.07
CA SER A 66 11.23 -1.12 10.21
C SER A 66 11.43 -0.33 11.50
N ASN A 67 11.85 0.94 11.38
CA ASN A 67 12.21 1.78 12.50
C ASN A 67 11.64 3.20 12.30
N LEU A 68 11.05 3.75 13.36
CA LEU A 68 10.59 5.14 13.43
C LEU A 68 11.00 5.69 14.79
N LEU A 69 11.95 6.62 14.78
CA LEU A 69 12.53 7.23 15.97
C LEU A 69 12.37 8.75 15.93
N HIS A 70 11.95 9.32 17.06
CA HIS A 70 12.04 10.75 17.32
C HIS A 70 13.28 11.03 18.21
N PRO A 71 14.08 12.09 17.98
CA PRO A 71 15.31 12.36 18.74
C PRO A 71 15.13 12.49 20.26
N ALA A 72 13.92 12.83 20.71
CA ALA A 72 13.56 12.89 22.13
C ALA A 72 13.12 11.54 22.74
N GLN A 73 13.22 10.44 22.00
CA GLN A 73 12.90 9.09 22.46
C GLN A 73 14.15 8.20 22.40
N ASP A 74 14.24 7.25 23.33
CA ASP A 74 15.39 6.34 23.42
C ASP A 74 15.21 5.07 22.57
N SER A 75 14.01 4.84 22.03
CA SER A 75 13.65 3.64 21.27
C SER A 75 12.64 3.94 20.17
N THR A 76 12.58 3.03 19.19
CA THR A 76 11.58 3.06 18.12
C THR A 76 10.17 2.86 18.65
N SER A 77 9.19 3.38 17.90
CA SER A 77 7.77 3.10 18.16
C SER A 77 7.32 1.70 17.70
N PHE A 78 8.17 0.96 16.99
CA PHE A 78 7.83 -0.32 16.37
C PHE A 78 8.51 -1.51 17.03
N VAL A 79 7.87 -2.68 16.97
CA VAL A 79 8.43 -3.94 17.49
C VAL A 79 9.72 -4.27 16.71
N PRO A 80 10.90 -4.37 17.34
CA PRO A 80 12.19 -4.51 16.63
C PRO A 80 12.29 -5.72 15.68
N PHE A 81 11.55 -6.79 15.96
CA PHE A 81 11.55 -8.01 15.15
C PHE A 81 10.76 -7.88 13.84
N TYR A 82 9.89 -6.87 13.72
CA TYR A 82 8.90 -6.69 12.66
C TYR A 82 9.01 -5.29 12.05
N ALA A 83 8.21 -5.01 11.01
CA ALA A 83 8.10 -3.68 10.43
C ALA A 83 6.81 -2.97 10.89
N GLY A 84 6.92 -1.68 11.21
CA GLY A 84 5.78 -0.84 11.61
C GLY A 84 4.94 -0.31 10.46
N PHE A 85 5.40 -0.45 9.21
CA PHE A 85 4.57 -0.28 8.02
C PHE A 85 4.95 -1.35 7.01
N ASN A 86 4.16 -2.43 6.96
CA ASN A 86 4.46 -3.65 6.22
C ASN A 86 3.34 -3.98 5.25
N LEU A 87 3.60 -4.03 3.94
CA LEU A 87 2.62 -4.59 3.01
C LEU A 87 2.50 -6.09 3.30
N GLU A 88 1.37 -6.49 3.88
CA GLU A 88 1.22 -7.80 4.49
C GLU A 88 0.32 -8.72 3.66
N HIS A 89 -0.82 -8.23 3.17
CA HIS A 89 -1.74 -9.02 2.35
C HIS A 89 -2.11 -8.33 1.04
N ILE A 90 -2.28 -9.16 0.01
CA ILE A 90 -2.98 -8.86 -1.24
C ILE A 90 -4.10 -9.88 -1.36
N PHE A 91 -5.34 -9.45 -1.59
CA PHE A 91 -6.49 -10.34 -1.70
C PHE A 91 -7.53 -9.86 -2.71
N GLY A 92 -8.24 -10.81 -3.32
CA GLY A 92 -9.34 -10.55 -4.25
C GLY A 92 -10.73 -10.89 -3.70
N GLY A 93 -10.84 -11.39 -2.47
CA GLY A 93 -12.10 -11.78 -1.82
C GLY A 93 -12.35 -13.28 -1.71
N ASP A 94 -11.60 -14.11 -2.43
CA ASP A 94 -11.59 -15.57 -2.24
C ASP A 94 -10.59 -15.99 -1.16
N SER A 95 -10.75 -17.21 -0.63
CA SER A 95 -9.76 -17.81 0.28
C SER A 95 -8.43 -18.06 -0.43
N LEU A 96 -7.32 -17.70 0.21
CA LEU A 96 -5.99 -17.85 -0.34
C LEU A 96 -5.32 -19.13 0.14
N ILE A 97 -4.65 -19.84 -0.78
CA ILE A 97 -3.78 -20.98 -0.45
C ILE A 97 -2.50 -20.50 0.26
N GLN A 98 -2.03 -19.29 -0.09
CA GLN A 98 -0.85 -18.68 0.50
C GLN A 98 -1.21 -17.29 1.01
N LEU A 99 -1.31 -17.17 2.33
CA LEU A 99 -1.32 -15.88 3.01
C LEU A 99 0.07 -15.25 2.94
N PHE A 100 0.12 -13.92 3.08
CA PHE A 100 1.37 -13.16 3.12
C PHE A 100 2.21 -13.21 1.85
N GLU A 101 1.57 -13.27 0.67
CA GLU A 101 2.28 -13.27 -0.61
C GLU A 101 3.36 -12.18 -0.70
N PRO A 102 3.12 -10.90 -0.37
CA PRO A 102 4.15 -9.86 -0.44
C PRO A 102 5.40 -10.19 0.37
N ARG A 103 5.22 -10.83 1.54
CA ARG A 103 6.31 -11.19 2.46
C ARG A 103 7.20 -12.29 1.90
N ARG A 104 6.66 -13.14 1.01
CA ARG A 104 7.33 -14.36 0.53
C ARG A 104 8.08 -14.18 -0.79
N HIS A 105 7.85 -13.07 -1.50
CA HIS A 105 8.46 -12.81 -2.79
C HIS A 105 9.43 -11.62 -2.73
N PRO A 106 10.62 -11.69 -3.36
CA PRO A 106 11.67 -10.69 -3.19
C PRO A 106 11.20 -9.27 -3.49
N MET A 107 11.59 -8.34 -2.63
CA MET A 107 11.45 -6.91 -2.85
C MET A 107 12.84 -6.28 -2.98
N VAL A 108 12.91 -5.18 -3.72
CA VAL A 108 14.17 -4.45 -3.96
C VAL A 108 14.01 -3.02 -3.50
N LEU A 109 14.93 -2.58 -2.64
CA LEU A 109 14.96 -1.23 -2.12
C LEU A 109 15.92 -0.37 -2.94
N PHE A 110 15.54 0.88 -3.18
CA PHE A 110 16.38 1.88 -3.85
C PHE A 110 16.28 3.20 -3.10
N GLN A 111 17.38 3.92 -2.97
CA GLN A 111 17.36 5.30 -2.49
C GLN A 111 17.32 6.23 -3.72
N SER A 112 16.22 6.98 -3.88
CA SER A 112 16.03 7.89 -5.04
C SER A 112 16.49 9.32 -4.76
N GLY A 113 16.70 9.68 -3.49
CA GLY A 113 17.22 10.97 -3.07
C GLY A 113 17.65 10.97 -1.60
N GLU A 114 18.05 12.13 -1.08
CA GLU A 114 18.50 12.27 0.32
C GLU A 114 17.45 11.80 1.34
N ASN A 115 16.18 12.08 1.08
CA ASN A 115 15.07 11.84 2.00
C ASN A 115 13.96 10.97 1.37
N GLU A 116 14.25 10.22 0.31
CA GLU A 116 13.27 9.40 -0.39
C GLU A 116 13.82 8.01 -0.71
N VAL A 117 13.01 7.00 -0.39
CA VAL A 117 13.32 5.59 -0.59
C VAL A 117 12.17 4.90 -1.31
N LEU A 118 12.51 4.07 -2.29
CA LEU A 118 11.59 3.31 -3.11
C LEU A 118 11.70 1.83 -2.77
N LEU A 119 10.57 1.19 -2.50
CA LEU A 119 10.45 -0.26 -2.32
C LEU A 119 9.65 -0.84 -3.49
N TYR A 120 10.33 -1.58 -4.34
CA TYR A 120 9.76 -2.20 -5.53
C TYR A 120 9.55 -3.70 -5.31
N GLN A 121 8.43 -4.22 -5.82
CA GLN A 121 8.16 -5.65 -5.95
C GLN A 121 7.70 -5.96 -7.37
N ALA A 122 8.37 -6.91 -8.01
CA ALA A 122 7.96 -7.43 -9.32
C ALA A 122 6.60 -8.14 -9.22
N PRO A 123 5.87 -8.35 -10.35
CA PRO A 123 4.62 -9.09 -10.34
C PRO A 123 4.75 -10.40 -9.55
N THR A 124 3.97 -10.53 -8.48
CA THR A 124 4.05 -11.71 -7.60
C THR A 124 3.28 -12.89 -8.21
N PRO A 125 3.68 -14.15 -7.95
CA PRO A 125 3.15 -15.30 -8.69
C PRO A 125 1.67 -15.64 -8.47
N LEU A 126 1.08 -15.27 -7.34
CA LEU A 126 -0.32 -15.60 -7.02
C LEU A 126 -1.28 -14.49 -7.47
N SER A 127 -1.00 -13.22 -7.15
CA SER A 127 -1.88 -12.10 -7.51
C SER A 127 -1.49 -11.37 -8.80
N GLY A 128 -0.29 -11.61 -9.34
CA GLY A 128 0.24 -10.88 -10.49
C GLY A 128 0.45 -9.38 -10.22
N LEU A 129 0.39 -8.94 -8.95
CA LEU A 129 0.46 -7.53 -8.61
C LEU A 129 1.93 -7.07 -8.58
N GLU A 130 2.27 -6.12 -9.45
CA GLU A 130 3.52 -5.38 -9.38
C GLU A 130 3.30 -4.16 -8.49
N SER A 131 4.28 -3.80 -7.64
CA SER A 131 4.13 -2.64 -6.77
C SER A 131 5.40 -1.81 -6.62
N LEU A 132 5.19 -0.51 -6.37
CA LEU A 132 6.20 0.45 -5.99
C LEU A 132 5.66 1.31 -4.84
N THR A 133 6.34 1.30 -3.71
CA THR A 133 6.06 2.20 -2.59
C THR A 133 7.18 3.24 -2.49
N SER A 134 6.84 4.53 -2.55
CA SER A 134 7.76 5.61 -2.16
C SER A 134 7.52 6.01 -0.72
N PHE A 135 8.60 6.13 0.03
CA PHE A 135 8.66 6.69 1.38
C PHE A 135 9.49 7.97 1.34
N LYS A 136 8.84 9.11 1.55
CA LYS A 136 9.51 10.41 1.55
C LYS A 136 9.39 11.07 2.91
N LEU A 137 10.52 11.36 3.54
CA LEU A 137 10.55 12.06 4.82
C LEU A 137 10.42 13.56 4.60
N VAL A 138 9.41 14.16 5.23
CA VAL A 138 9.03 15.56 5.07
C VAL A 138 9.07 16.23 6.44
N ALA A 139 9.97 17.21 6.58
CA ALA A 139 10.13 17.94 7.83
C ALA A 139 8.83 18.69 8.22
N PRO A 140 8.55 18.84 9.53
CA PRO A 140 9.34 18.31 10.65
C PRO A 140 8.98 16.87 11.05
N HIS A 141 7.76 16.39 10.75
CA HIS A 141 7.21 15.17 11.37
C HIS A 141 6.38 14.30 10.43
N TYR A 142 6.52 14.44 9.11
CA TYR A 142 5.67 13.74 8.14
C TYR A 142 6.47 12.70 7.35
N ILE A 143 5.77 11.61 7.01
CA ILE A 143 6.25 10.59 6.08
C ILE A 143 5.19 10.50 4.99
N ASP A 144 5.50 11.01 3.80
CA ASP A 144 4.63 10.84 2.65
C ASP A 144 4.86 9.42 2.11
N ILE A 145 3.79 8.63 2.07
CA ILE A 145 3.80 7.28 1.51
C ILE A 145 2.95 7.28 0.25
N THR A 146 3.58 6.97 -0.88
CA THR A 146 2.87 6.80 -2.16
C THR A 146 2.97 5.36 -2.61
N PHE A 147 1.84 4.69 -2.77
CA PHE A 147 1.76 3.35 -3.31
C PHE A 147 1.25 3.39 -4.76
N ARG A 148 1.96 2.72 -5.67
CA ARG A 148 1.55 2.49 -7.05
C ARG A 148 1.59 0.99 -7.32
N CYS A 149 0.65 0.50 -8.10
CA CYS A 149 0.62 -0.90 -8.51
C CYS A 149 0.11 -1.08 -9.93
N VAL A 150 0.52 -2.19 -10.56
CA VAL A 150 -0.04 -2.69 -11.81
C VAL A 150 -0.61 -4.08 -11.54
N VAL A 151 -1.88 -4.27 -11.88
CA VAL A 151 -2.55 -5.57 -11.81
C VAL A 151 -2.29 -6.30 -13.12
N ASN A 152 -1.44 -7.33 -13.10
CA ASN A 152 -1.13 -8.13 -14.30
C ASN A 152 -2.01 -9.37 -14.44
N ASP A 153 -2.66 -9.82 -13.36
CA ASP A 153 -3.62 -10.92 -13.37
C ASP A 153 -4.98 -10.43 -12.89
N ILE A 154 -5.87 -10.15 -13.85
CA ILE A 154 -7.22 -9.65 -13.53
C ILE A 154 -8.14 -10.77 -13.01
N ASP A 155 -7.85 -12.03 -13.33
CA ASP A 155 -8.68 -13.16 -12.93
C ASP A 155 -8.55 -13.44 -11.42
N PHE A 156 -7.38 -13.13 -10.84
CA PHE A 156 -7.20 -13.12 -9.39
C PHE A 156 -8.15 -12.12 -8.68
N PHE A 157 -8.43 -10.98 -9.32
CA PHE A 157 -9.29 -9.90 -8.81
C PHE A 157 -10.70 -9.90 -9.45
N LYS A 158 -11.24 -11.07 -9.78
CA LYS A 158 -12.52 -11.24 -10.51
C LYS A 158 -13.76 -10.62 -9.85
N HIS A 159 -13.69 -10.26 -8.56
CA HIS A 159 -14.79 -9.65 -7.82
C HIS A 159 -14.85 -8.12 -7.97
N GLY A 160 -14.04 -7.55 -8.87
CA GLY A 160 -14.08 -6.14 -9.23
C GLY A 160 -13.31 -5.22 -8.28
N TYR A 161 -12.50 -5.78 -7.38
CA TYR A 161 -11.66 -5.02 -6.46
C TYR A 161 -10.35 -5.74 -6.15
N ALA A 162 -9.34 -4.96 -5.74
CA ALA A 162 -8.09 -5.46 -5.18
C ALA A 162 -7.96 -4.96 -3.73
N GLY A 163 -7.90 -5.90 -2.79
CA GLY A 163 -7.63 -5.63 -1.39
C GLY A 163 -6.13 -5.61 -1.11
N LEU A 164 -5.66 -4.54 -0.47
CA LEU A 164 -4.28 -4.34 -0.08
C LEU A 164 -4.26 -3.97 1.40
N PHE A 165 -3.46 -4.68 2.20
CA PHE A 165 -3.42 -4.49 3.64
C PHE A 165 -2.01 -4.25 4.13
N TRP A 166 -1.85 -3.17 4.88
CA TRP A 166 -0.61 -2.84 5.58
C TRP A 166 -0.78 -3.08 7.07
N ALA A 167 0.15 -3.83 7.65
CA ALA A 167 0.22 -4.04 9.08
C ALA A 167 1.16 -3.02 9.74
N SER A 168 0.78 -2.58 10.93
CA SER A 168 1.63 -1.77 11.81
C SER A 168 1.83 -2.46 13.14
N TYR A 169 3.07 -2.90 13.39
CA TYR A 169 3.46 -3.58 14.62
C TYR A 169 4.07 -2.56 15.60
N ILE A 170 3.21 -1.92 16.39
CA ILE A 170 3.58 -0.91 17.39
C ILE A 170 4.05 -1.59 18.68
N ASP A 171 5.18 -1.14 19.23
CA ASP A 171 5.75 -1.76 20.43
C ASP A 171 5.03 -1.33 21.71
N SER A 172 4.21 -2.25 22.23
CA SER A 172 3.70 -2.24 23.59
C SER A 172 3.14 -0.89 24.07
N PRO A 173 2.26 -0.22 23.31
CA PRO A 173 1.74 1.07 23.74
C PRO A 173 0.89 0.89 25.00
N SER A 174 1.02 1.82 25.94
CA SER A 174 0.25 1.82 27.19
C SER A 174 -1.25 1.92 26.92
N ASP A 175 -1.60 2.71 25.91
CA ASP A 175 -2.92 2.83 25.34
C ASP A 175 -2.99 2.06 24.01
N LYS A 176 -3.93 1.11 23.93
CA LYS A 176 -4.11 0.23 22.77
C LYS A 176 -5.27 0.66 21.87
N ASN A 177 -5.95 1.76 22.22
CA ASN A 177 -6.99 2.32 21.41
C ASN A 177 -6.41 2.89 20.11
N ILE A 178 -7.21 2.86 19.04
CA ILE A 178 -6.95 3.56 17.79
C ILE A 178 -7.81 4.81 17.77
N TYR A 179 -7.17 5.96 17.59
CA TYR A 179 -7.83 7.26 17.50
C TYR A 179 -7.84 7.77 16.07
N PHE A 180 -9.03 8.09 15.56
CA PHE A 180 -9.15 8.68 14.23
C PHE A 180 -10.37 9.58 14.14
N HIS A 181 -10.32 10.55 13.23
CA HIS A 181 -11.45 11.41 12.93
C HIS A 181 -12.35 10.72 11.91
N GLY A 182 -13.57 10.38 12.31
CA GLY A 182 -14.48 9.58 11.48
C GLY A 182 -15.93 9.68 11.91
N CYS A 183 -16.76 8.76 11.45
CA CYS A 183 -18.17 8.65 11.85
C CYS A 183 -18.46 7.30 12.45
N GLU A 184 -19.25 7.26 13.50
CA GLU A 184 -19.84 6.01 13.95
C GLU A 184 -20.77 5.46 12.87
N LYS A 185 -20.98 4.14 12.87
CA LYS A 185 -21.85 3.47 11.92
C LYS A 185 -23.25 4.11 11.96
N ARG A 186 -23.71 4.64 10.82
CA ARG A 186 -24.99 5.37 10.64
C ARG A 186 -25.07 6.75 11.30
N ALA A 187 -23.97 7.29 11.80
CA ALA A 187 -23.93 8.69 12.25
C ALA A 187 -23.69 9.63 11.06
N SER A 188 -24.30 10.82 11.11
CA SER A 188 -24.16 11.86 10.08
C SER A 188 -23.10 12.92 10.41
N SER A 189 -22.52 12.88 11.62
CA SER A 189 -21.53 13.86 12.08
C SER A 189 -20.17 13.21 12.34
N GLN A 190 -19.10 13.83 11.82
CA GLN A 190 -17.74 13.43 12.13
C GLN A 190 -17.34 13.83 13.55
N LYS A 191 -16.58 12.96 14.21
CA LYS A 191 -16.01 13.18 15.54
C LYS A 191 -14.72 12.37 15.69
N TRP A 192 -13.97 12.65 16.76
CA TRP A 192 -12.95 11.73 17.23
C TRP A 192 -13.60 10.42 17.67
N ILE A 193 -13.10 9.31 17.11
CA ILE A 193 -13.46 7.95 17.48
C ILE A 193 -12.29 7.36 18.24
N GLU A 194 -12.60 6.76 19.38
CA GLU A 194 -11.74 5.87 20.14
C GLU A 194 -12.22 4.45 19.86
N ALA A 195 -11.43 3.69 19.10
CA ALA A 195 -11.75 2.32 18.72
C ALA A 195 -10.85 1.31 19.42
N PHE A 196 -11.45 0.26 19.95
CA PHE A 196 -10.73 -0.85 20.55
C PHE A 196 -11.38 -2.17 20.17
N SER A 197 -10.59 -3.03 19.54
CA SER A 197 -10.98 -4.39 19.21
C SER A 197 -10.42 -5.35 20.27
N ARG A 198 -11.30 -6.05 20.98
CA ARG A 198 -10.91 -7.01 22.02
C ARG A 198 -10.31 -8.30 21.45
N GLU A 199 -10.73 -8.65 20.25
CA GLU A 199 -10.40 -9.90 19.58
C GLU A 199 -10.14 -9.62 18.10
N HIS A 200 -9.13 -10.28 17.53
CA HIS A 200 -8.76 -10.08 16.14
C HIS A 200 -9.95 -10.29 15.20
N GLY A 201 -10.19 -9.33 14.31
CA GLY A 201 -11.28 -9.38 13.33
C GLY A 201 -12.66 -8.99 13.88
N VAL A 202 -12.79 -8.69 15.17
CA VAL A 202 -14.07 -8.30 15.80
C VAL A 202 -14.11 -6.79 15.94
N GLU A 203 -15.12 -6.15 15.33
CA GLU A 203 -15.29 -4.68 15.37
C GLU A 203 -14.04 -3.90 14.92
N SER A 204 -13.21 -4.51 14.06
CA SER A 204 -11.91 -3.99 13.63
C SER A 204 -11.92 -3.27 12.28
N THR A 205 -13.11 -2.96 11.75
CA THR A 205 -13.28 -2.33 10.44
C THR A 205 -14.18 -1.11 10.56
N HIS A 206 -13.67 0.03 10.08
CA HIS A 206 -14.41 1.28 10.00
C HIS A 206 -14.52 1.71 8.54
N VAL A 207 -15.76 1.84 8.07
CA VAL A 207 -16.08 2.19 6.69
C VAL A 207 -16.21 3.71 6.56
N GLY A 208 -15.80 4.27 5.43
CA GLY A 208 -15.93 5.71 5.17
C GLY A 208 -17.40 6.16 5.14
N MET A 209 -17.67 7.42 5.51
CA MET A 209 -19.05 7.96 5.62
C MET A 209 -19.88 7.75 4.35
N ASN A 210 -19.26 7.92 3.18
CA ASN A 210 -19.92 7.83 1.88
C ASN A 210 -19.62 6.51 1.16
N ASP A 211 -18.96 5.57 1.83
CA ASP A 211 -18.67 4.28 1.25
C ASP A 211 -19.88 3.37 1.41
N SER A 212 -20.41 2.96 0.26
CA SER A 212 -21.58 2.08 0.12
C SER A 212 -21.22 0.78 -0.58
N ILE A 213 -19.93 0.53 -0.79
CA ILE A 213 -19.46 -0.66 -1.50
C ILE A 213 -19.65 -1.87 -0.57
N GLU A 214 -20.37 -2.86 -1.09
CA GLU A 214 -20.41 -4.19 -0.50
C GLU A 214 -19.38 -5.06 -1.23
N LEU A 215 -18.23 -5.26 -0.58
CA LEU A 215 -17.19 -6.13 -1.10
C LEU A 215 -17.61 -7.59 -0.92
N TYR A 216 -17.43 -8.39 -1.99
CA TYR A 216 -17.60 -9.83 -1.89
C TYR A 216 -16.45 -10.44 -1.08
N PHE A 217 -16.79 -11.26 -0.10
CA PHE A 217 -15.87 -12.17 0.58
C PHE A 217 -16.45 -13.59 0.56
N ALA A 218 -15.65 -14.57 0.17
CA ALA A 218 -16.04 -15.96 0.21
C ALA A 218 -16.35 -16.39 1.67
N PRO A 219 -17.28 -17.34 1.91
CA PRO A 219 -17.60 -17.80 3.26
C PRO A 219 -16.40 -18.35 4.06
N ASN A 220 -15.35 -18.80 3.36
CA ASN A 220 -14.11 -19.31 3.92
C ASN A 220 -12.92 -18.35 3.73
N PHE A 221 -13.17 -17.06 3.52
CA PHE A 221 -12.13 -16.05 3.41
C PHE A 221 -11.20 -16.07 4.64
N ASN A 222 -9.90 -15.93 4.40
CA ASN A 222 -8.86 -16.22 5.39
C ASN A 222 -7.69 -15.23 5.40
N ALA A 223 -7.81 -14.10 4.70
CA ALA A 223 -6.81 -13.03 4.75
C ALA A 223 -7.07 -12.09 5.93
#